data_AF-A0A382XI51-F1
#
_entry.id   AF-A0A382XI51-F1
#
_cell.length_a   1.000
_cell.length_b   1.000
_cell.length_c   1.000
_cell.angle_alpha   90.00
_cell.angle_beta   90.00
_cell.angle_gamma   90.00
#
_symmetry.space_group_name_H-M   'P 1'
#
loop_
_entity.id
_entity.type
_entity.pdbx_description
1 polymer ?
#
loop_
_entity_poly.entity_id
_entity_poly.type
_entity_poly.pdbx_seq_one_letter_code
_entity_poly.pdbx_strand_id
1 'polypeptide(L)'
;SKKQFSKIPLYKENIDEISGVVYAKDLVPYLIGSRPNINLQSISREAYFVPEQKPIDDLLNDFKEKKISLAVVVDEWGGTSGLVTLEDIVEEVMGEIRDPYDIEKSPVSEHNDGSYIVDGKISIYDLEEEIEGMSFPEDRDYDTLGGLILDKLEHIPQEGETITHDNWMMKVLDLNGNRITKVQITKNS
;
A
#
# COMPACT_ATOMS: atom_id res chain seq x y z
N SER A 1 1.34 -16.17 -13.59
CA SER A 1 1.00 -14.84 -14.15
C SER A 1 2.28 -14.20 -14.68
N LYS A 2 2.36 -13.78 -15.94
CA LYS A 2 3.55 -13.09 -16.49
C LYS A 2 3.49 -11.62 -16.08
N LYS A 3 4.42 -11.15 -15.23
CA LYS A 3 4.52 -9.72 -14.86
C LYS A 3 4.90 -8.90 -16.09
N GLN A 4 4.21 -7.77 -16.30
CA GLN A 4 4.44 -6.85 -17.41
C GLN A 4 5.20 -5.63 -16.86
N PHE A 5 6.45 -5.44 -17.31
CA PHE A 5 7.31 -4.35 -16.86
C PHE A 5 7.46 -3.30 -17.95
N SER A 6 7.27 -2.02 -17.59
CA SER A 6 7.39 -0.89 -18.52
C SER A 6 8.80 -0.30 -18.57
N LYS A 7 9.60 -0.49 -17.51
CA LYS A 7 10.95 0.03 -17.32
C LYS A 7 11.85 -1.07 -16.76
N ILE A 8 13.07 -1.16 -17.27
CA ILE A 8 14.03 -2.24 -16.97
C ILE A 8 15.38 -1.58 -16.66
N PRO A 9 15.87 -1.64 -15.40
CA PRO A 9 17.20 -1.19 -15.07
C PRO A 9 18.26 -2.04 -15.78
N LEU A 10 19.30 -1.36 -16.29
CA LEU A 10 20.52 -2.00 -16.77
C LEU A 10 21.54 -1.91 -15.66
N TYR A 11 22.24 -3.01 -15.40
CA TYR A 11 23.37 -3.06 -14.49
C TYR A 11 24.60 -3.60 -15.21
N LYS A 12 25.78 -3.34 -14.66
CA LYS A 12 27.03 -3.86 -15.19
C LYS A 12 27.32 -5.26 -14.65
N GLU A 13 28.28 -5.37 -13.73
CA GLU A 13 28.74 -6.65 -13.18
C GLU A 13 27.91 -7.08 -11.97
N ASN A 14 27.37 -6.11 -11.23
CA ASN A 14 26.55 -6.31 -10.04
C ASN A 14 25.32 -5.39 -10.06
N ILE A 15 24.32 -5.71 -9.23
CA ILE A 15 23.05 -4.97 -9.13
C ILE A 15 23.19 -3.58 -8.48
N ASP A 16 24.32 -3.32 -7.83
CA ASP A 16 24.64 -2.02 -7.24
C ASP A 16 25.11 -1.02 -8.31
N GLU A 17 25.65 -1.52 -9.43
CA GLU A 17 26.14 -0.74 -10.55
C GLU A 17 25.07 -0.54 -11.65
N ILE A 18 23.99 0.16 -11.30
CA ILE A 18 22.97 0.54 -12.29
C ILE A 18 23.55 1.56 -13.30
N SER A 19 23.56 1.19 -14.58
CA SER A 19 24.09 2.01 -15.68
C SER A 19 23.02 2.78 -16.46
N GLY A 20 21.73 2.53 -16.20
CA GLY A 20 20.62 3.23 -16.84
C GLY A 20 19.30 2.46 -16.77
N VAL A 21 18.29 2.98 -17.46
CA VAL A 21 16.94 2.40 -17.50
C VAL A 21 16.46 2.34 -18.96
N VAL A 22 16.04 1.15 -19.40
CA VAL A 22 15.42 0.93 -20.71
C VAL A 22 13.91 0.89 -20.57
N TYR A 23 13.20 1.59 -21.44
CA TYR A 23 11.75 1.52 -21.50
C TYR A 23 11.35 0.40 -22.46
N ALA A 24 10.44 -0.48 -22.04
CA ALA A 24 10.05 -1.63 -22.85
C ALA A 24 9.47 -1.22 -24.21
N LYS A 25 8.78 -0.08 -24.28
CA LYS A 25 8.26 0.48 -25.55
C LYS A 25 9.37 0.84 -26.55
N ASP A 26 10.56 1.20 -26.07
CA ASP A 26 11.68 1.59 -26.93
C ASP A 26 12.35 0.35 -27.57
N LEU A 27 11.99 -0.86 -27.13
CA LEU A 27 12.38 -2.13 -27.76
C LEU A 27 11.51 -2.50 -28.96
N VAL A 28 10.29 -1.96 -29.07
CA VAL A 28 9.32 -2.31 -30.13
C VAL A 28 9.90 -2.19 -31.55
N PRO A 29 10.64 -1.13 -31.92
CA PRO A 29 11.23 -1.00 -33.26
C PRO A 29 12.23 -2.12 -33.60
N TYR A 30 12.82 -2.76 -32.59
CA TYR A 30 13.82 -3.81 -32.75
C TYR A 30 13.21 -5.22 -32.76
N LEU A 31 11.96 -5.38 -32.32
CA LEU A 31 11.22 -6.64 -32.36
C LEU A 31 10.55 -6.90 -33.72
N ILE A 32 10.26 -5.83 -34.48
CA ILE A 32 9.47 -5.88 -35.72
C ILE A 32 10.36 -5.84 -36.98
N GLY A 33 11.69 -5.64 -36.84
CA GLY A 33 12.61 -5.41 -37.97
C GLY A 33 13.85 -6.32 -38.00
N SER A 34 14.61 -6.24 -39.11
CA SER A 34 15.82 -7.03 -39.38
C SER A 34 17.10 -6.54 -38.66
N ARG A 35 16.97 -5.89 -37.49
CA ARG A 35 18.10 -5.39 -36.68
C ARG A 35 18.28 -6.27 -35.44
N PRO A 36 18.92 -7.46 -35.58
CA PRO A 36 19.03 -8.43 -34.49
C PRO A 36 19.93 -7.97 -33.33
N ASN A 37 20.83 -7.01 -33.57
CA ASN A 37 21.80 -6.56 -32.57
C ASN A 37 21.39 -5.18 -32.04
N ILE A 38 20.73 -5.16 -30.88
CA ILE A 38 20.39 -3.95 -30.15
C ILE A 38 21.47 -3.67 -29.09
N ASN A 39 22.02 -2.46 -29.08
CA ASN A 39 22.82 -1.99 -27.97
C ASN A 39 21.90 -1.32 -26.95
N LEU A 40 21.55 -2.03 -25.88
CA LEU A 40 20.64 -1.52 -24.84
C LEU A 40 21.13 -0.22 -24.20
N GLN A 41 22.44 -0.03 -24.06
CA GLN A 41 23.02 1.20 -23.51
C GLN A 41 22.72 2.42 -24.40
N SER A 42 22.58 2.23 -25.72
CA SER A 42 22.30 3.33 -26.65
C SER A 42 20.87 3.84 -26.59
N ILE A 43 19.95 3.04 -26.05
CA ILE A 43 18.53 3.40 -25.86
C ILE A 43 18.16 3.56 -24.39
N SER A 44 19.11 3.33 -23.47
CA SER A 44 18.88 3.55 -22.04
C SER A 44 18.89 5.03 -21.71
N ARG A 45 18.08 5.40 -20.73
CA ARG A 45 18.09 6.71 -20.10
C ARG A 45 18.93 6.65 -18.83
N GLU A 46 19.46 7.80 -18.41
CA GLU A 46 20.19 7.91 -17.15
C GLU A 46 19.29 7.52 -15.98
N ALA A 47 19.82 6.72 -15.06
CA ALA A 47 19.10 6.34 -13.85
C ALA A 47 19.15 7.51 -12.85
N TYR A 48 18.02 7.76 -12.19
CA TYR A 48 17.95 8.74 -11.12
C TYR A 48 18.15 8.04 -9.77
N PHE A 49 19.09 8.52 -8.97
CA PHE A 49 19.44 7.91 -7.69
C PHE A 49 18.97 8.78 -6.52
N VAL A 50 18.41 8.14 -5.50
CA VAL A 50 17.90 8.82 -4.30
C VAL A 50 18.29 8.04 -3.04
N PRO A 51 18.64 8.72 -1.93
CA PRO A 51 18.91 8.04 -0.67
C PRO A 51 17.63 7.47 -0.07
N GLU A 52 17.73 6.36 0.64
CA GLU A 52 16.61 5.69 1.31
C GLU A 52 15.86 6.60 2.29
N GLN A 53 16.55 7.56 2.92
CA GLN A 53 15.94 8.49 3.88
C GLN A 53 15.27 9.71 3.23
N LYS A 54 15.18 9.78 1.89
CA LYS A 54 14.57 10.94 1.21
C LYS A 54 13.07 11.02 1.49
N PRO A 55 12.53 12.17 1.93
CA PRO A 55 11.09 12.35 2.10
C PRO A 55 10.31 12.12 0.81
N ILE A 56 9.14 11.49 0.92
CA ILE A 56 8.31 11.11 -0.22
C ILE A 56 7.78 12.33 -1.00
N ASP A 57 7.45 13.42 -0.32
CA ASP A 57 7.01 14.67 -0.95
C ASP A 57 8.10 15.29 -1.82
N ASP A 58 9.35 15.26 -1.34
CA ASP A 58 10.51 15.73 -2.09
C ASP A 58 10.79 14.83 -3.30
N LEU A 59 10.62 13.51 -3.13
CA LEU A 59 10.76 12.55 -4.22
C LEU A 59 9.66 12.75 -5.29
N LEU A 60 8.42 13.02 -4.89
CA LEU A 60 7.32 13.35 -5.80
C LEU A 60 7.63 14.63 -6.60
N ASN A 61 8.19 15.65 -5.94
CA ASN A 61 8.59 16.90 -6.59
C ASN A 61 9.71 16.66 -7.61
N ASP A 62 10.73 15.86 -7.28
CA ASP A 62 11.76 15.48 -8.24
C ASP A 62 11.17 14.81 -9.49
N PHE A 63 10.22 13.89 -9.28
CA PHE A 63 9.59 13.14 -10.37
C PHE A 63 8.82 14.08 -11.31
N LYS A 64 8.10 15.06 -10.76
CA LYS A 64 7.40 16.10 -11.51
C LYS A 64 8.36 17.00 -12.29
N GLU A 65 9.38 17.53 -11.64
CA GLU A 65 10.31 18.49 -12.25
C GLU A 65 11.17 17.84 -13.33
N LYS A 66 11.72 16.65 -13.05
CA LYS A 66 12.61 15.92 -13.96
C LYS A 66 11.85 15.10 -15.01
N LYS A 67 10.51 15.01 -14.88
CA LYS A 67 9.63 14.22 -15.75
C LYS A 67 10.06 12.74 -15.83
N ILE A 68 10.38 12.18 -14.66
CA ILE A 68 10.77 10.78 -14.47
C ILE A 68 9.71 10.03 -13.67
N SER A 69 9.77 8.70 -13.68
CA SER A 69 8.79 7.83 -12.99
C SER A 69 9.42 6.52 -12.48
N LEU A 70 10.73 6.54 -12.28
CA LEU A 70 11.50 5.47 -11.65
C LEU A 70 12.76 6.10 -11.07
N ALA A 71 13.08 5.75 -9.83
CA ALA A 71 14.36 6.03 -9.22
C ALA A 71 14.95 4.77 -8.59
N VAL A 72 16.27 4.75 -8.52
CA VAL A 72 17.08 3.74 -7.82
C VAL A 72 17.32 4.25 -6.41
N VAL A 73 16.94 3.46 -5.42
CA VAL A 73 17.14 3.78 -4.02
C VAL A 73 18.51 3.26 -3.60
N VAL A 74 19.32 4.11 -2.98
CA VAL A 74 20.66 3.77 -2.50
C VAL A 74 20.75 3.86 -0.98
N ASP A 75 21.51 2.93 -0.40
CA ASP A 75 21.86 2.94 1.02
C ASP A 75 23.04 3.90 1.32
N GLU A 76 23.41 3.96 2.60
CA GLU A 76 24.50 4.79 3.12
C GLU A 76 25.90 4.38 2.61
N TRP A 77 26.02 3.17 2.07
CA TRP A 77 27.25 2.58 1.55
C TRP A 77 27.34 2.66 0.03
N GLY A 78 26.32 3.22 -0.62
CA GLY A 78 26.21 3.34 -2.07
C GLY A 78 25.74 2.07 -2.77
N GLY A 79 25.23 1.09 -2.03
CA GLY A 79 24.56 -0.10 -2.56
C GLY A 79 23.14 0.21 -3.02
N THR A 80 22.60 -0.57 -3.96
CA THR A 80 21.22 -0.43 -4.40
C THR A 80 20.29 -1.13 -3.40
N SER A 81 19.56 -0.35 -2.59
CA SER A 81 18.51 -0.88 -1.70
C SER A 81 17.26 -1.33 -2.46
N GLY A 82 16.97 -0.69 -3.59
CA GLY A 82 15.76 -1.02 -4.36
C GLY A 82 15.41 -0.02 -5.45
N LEU A 83 14.15 -0.07 -5.87
CA LEU A 83 13.57 0.80 -6.89
C LEU A 83 12.27 1.39 -6.36
N VAL A 84 11.98 2.63 -6.74
CA VAL A 84 10.72 3.31 -6.42
C VAL A 84 10.14 3.93 -7.69
N THR A 85 8.84 3.76 -7.90
CA THR A 85 8.12 4.26 -9.07
C THR A 85 7.21 5.43 -8.72
N LEU A 86 6.73 6.15 -9.75
CA LEU A 86 5.78 7.24 -9.49
C LEU A 86 4.47 6.67 -8.94
N GLU A 87 4.12 5.48 -9.44
CA GLU A 87 2.96 4.72 -9.04
C GLU A 87 3.01 4.39 -7.54
N ASP A 88 4.14 3.91 -7.02
CA ASP A 88 4.33 3.65 -5.58
C ASP A 88 4.18 4.93 -4.74
N ILE A 89 4.77 6.04 -5.22
CA ILE A 89 4.69 7.34 -4.53
C ILE A 89 3.25 7.86 -4.50
N VAL A 90 2.56 7.75 -5.64
CA VAL A 90 1.17 8.18 -5.74
C VAL A 90 0.28 7.32 -4.86
N GLU A 91 0.46 6.00 -4.84
CA GLU A 91 -0.28 5.08 -3.96
C GLU A 91 -0.11 5.46 -2.48
N GLU A 92 1.12 5.72 -2.04
CA GLU A 92 1.41 6.10 -0.66
C GLU A 92 0.84 7.48 -0.28
N VAL A 93 0.93 8.46 -1.18
CA VAL A 93 0.38 9.82 -0.97
C VAL A 93 -1.14 9.84 -1.04
N MET A 94 -1.72 9.02 -1.92
CA MET A 94 -3.17 8.96 -2.12
C MET A 94 -3.85 8.10 -1.06
N GLY A 95 -3.20 7.06 -0.54
CA GLY A 95 -3.89 6.03 0.23
C GLY A 95 -5.13 5.50 -0.52
N GLU A 96 -6.08 4.87 0.17
CA GLU A 96 -7.43 4.75 -0.40
C GLU A 96 -7.98 6.18 -0.53
N ILE A 97 -7.87 6.83 -1.70
CA ILE A 97 -8.77 7.92 -2.03
C ILE A 97 -10.14 7.28 -2.13
N ARG A 98 -10.86 7.29 -1.02
CA ARG A 98 -12.26 7.00 -0.97
C ARG A 98 -12.95 8.13 -1.69
N ASP A 99 -13.44 7.84 -2.88
CA ASP A 99 -14.45 8.66 -3.50
C ASP A 99 -15.66 8.66 -2.54
N PRO A 100 -16.23 9.83 -2.16
CA PRO A 100 -17.49 9.89 -1.42
C PRO A 100 -18.65 9.12 -2.09
N TYR A 101 -18.44 8.65 -3.32
CA TYR A 101 -19.37 7.87 -4.13
C TYR A 101 -18.88 6.45 -4.50
N ASP A 102 -17.80 5.93 -3.92
CA ASP A 102 -17.30 4.60 -4.30
C ASP A 102 -18.18 3.47 -3.74
N ILE A 103 -19.01 2.88 -4.62
CA ILE A 103 -19.88 1.74 -4.31
C ILE A 103 -19.18 0.46 -4.79
N GLU A 104 -18.08 0.06 -4.17
CA GLU A 104 -17.58 -1.31 -4.26
C GLU A 104 -17.55 -1.95 -2.88
N LYS A 105 -18.56 -2.80 -2.62
CA LYS A 105 -18.76 -3.66 -1.42
C LYS A 105 -18.16 -3.07 -0.14
N SER A 106 -18.98 -2.30 0.59
CA SER A 106 -18.63 -1.80 1.91
C SER A 106 -17.89 -2.89 2.72
N PRO A 107 -16.73 -2.57 3.32
CA PRO A 107 -16.02 -3.49 4.23
C PRO A 107 -16.87 -3.85 5.45
N VAL A 108 -18.05 -3.23 5.58
CA VAL A 108 -19.09 -3.46 6.57
C VAL A 108 -20.29 -4.14 5.88
N SER A 109 -20.58 -5.37 6.28
CA SER A 109 -21.82 -6.07 5.89
C SER A 109 -22.83 -5.97 7.02
N GLU A 110 -23.88 -5.17 6.84
CA GLU A 110 -25.00 -5.10 7.78
C GLU A 110 -25.92 -6.33 7.64
N HIS A 111 -26.32 -6.88 8.78
CA HIS A 111 -27.29 -7.96 8.89
C HIS A 111 -28.65 -7.44 9.37
N ASN A 112 -29.71 -8.19 9.05
CA ASN A 112 -31.10 -7.82 9.39
C ASN A 112 -31.37 -7.65 10.90
N ASP A 113 -30.49 -8.16 11.76
CA ASP A 113 -30.57 -8.03 13.22
C ASP A 113 -29.86 -6.78 13.76
N GLY A 114 -29.35 -5.91 12.88
CA GLY A 114 -28.60 -4.71 13.24
C GLY A 114 -27.16 -4.99 13.65
N SER A 115 -26.66 -6.21 13.41
CA SER A 115 -25.24 -6.52 13.56
C SER A 115 -24.46 -6.24 12.27
N TYR A 116 -23.18 -5.94 12.40
CA TYR A 116 -22.28 -5.68 11.29
C TYR A 116 -21.17 -6.72 11.27
N ILE A 117 -20.80 -7.24 10.10
CA ILE A 117 -19.57 -8.02 9.90
C ILE A 117 -18.56 -7.15 9.18
N VAL A 118 -17.40 -6.96 9.80
CA VAL A 118 -16.40 -5.99 9.36
C VAL A 118 -15.03 -6.65 9.21
N ASP A 119 -14.28 -6.26 8.19
CA ASP A 119 -12.87 -6.67 8.05
C ASP A 119 -12.02 -6.01 9.15
N GLY A 120 -11.18 -6.79 9.83
CA GLY A 120 -10.31 -6.27 10.88
C GLY A 120 -9.31 -5.21 10.40
N LYS A 121 -9.06 -5.12 9.08
CA LYS A 121 -8.19 -4.11 8.46
C LYS A 121 -8.86 -2.74 8.26
N ILE A 122 -10.18 -2.62 8.44
CA ILE A 122 -10.88 -1.35 8.25
C ILE A 122 -10.21 -0.27 9.11
N SER A 123 -10.00 0.93 8.57
CA SER A 123 -9.49 2.02 9.39
C SER A 123 -10.57 2.49 10.36
N ILE A 124 -10.17 3.10 11.48
CA ILE A 124 -11.14 3.60 12.45
C ILE A 124 -11.98 4.74 11.86
N TYR A 125 -11.39 5.61 11.02
CA TYR A 125 -12.13 6.68 10.34
C TYR A 125 -13.23 6.12 9.45
N ASP A 126 -12.91 5.09 8.67
CA ASP A 126 -13.86 4.42 7.80
C ASP A 126 -14.98 3.73 8.58
N LEU A 127 -14.65 3.18 9.74
CA LEU A 127 -15.63 2.54 10.62
C LEU A 127 -16.63 3.57 11.19
N GLU A 128 -16.17 4.79 11.51
CA GLU A 128 -17.02 5.90 11.95
C GLU A 128 -17.95 6.39 10.83
N GLU A 129 -17.48 6.41 9.59
CA GLU A 129 -18.29 6.80 8.42
C GLU A 129 -19.37 5.75 8.10
N GLU A 130 -19.06 4.46 8.25
CA GLU A 130 -19.97 3.36 7.91
C GLU A 130 -20.99 3.02 9.00
N ILE A 131 -20.68 3.26 10.29
CA ILE A 131 -21.55 2.92 11.42
C ILE A 131 -21.98 4.18 12.19
N GLU A 132 -23.20 4.62 11.92
CA GLU A 132 -23.77 5.82 12.55
C GLU A 132 -23.81 5.70 14.09
N GLY A 133 -23.26 6.73 14.76
CA GLY A 133 -23.21 6.80 16.22
C GLY A 133 -22.05 6.02 16.84
N MET A 134 -21.06 5.60 16.05
CA MET A 134 -19.76 5.18 16.53
C MET A 134 -18.77 6.35 16.46
N SER A 135 -17.94 6.51 17.49
CA SER A 135 -16.91 7.54 17.54
C SER A 135 -15.72 7.07 18.36
N PHE A 136 -14.53 7.57 18.02
CA PHE A 136 -13.28 7.24 18.67
C PHE A 136 -12.46 8.50 18.98
N PRO A 137 -11.56 8.46 19.96
CA PRO A 137 -10.63 9.56 20.22
C PRO A 137 -9.76 9.87 18.98
N GLU A 138 -9.45 11.15 18.77
CA GLU A 138 -8.49 11.60 17.75
C GLU A 138 -7.06 11.20 18.11
N ASP A 139 -6.71 11.25 19.40
CA ASP A 139 -5.41 10.82 19.93
C ASP A 139 -5.50 9.35 20.34
N ARG A 140 -4.98 8.47 19.46
CA ARG A 140 -5.05 7.00 19.59
C ARG A 140 -3.80 6.34 19.02
N ASP A 141 -3.37 5.24 19.64
CA ASP A 141 -2.20 4.44 19.23
C ASP A 141 -2.56 3.32 18.22
N TYR A 142 -3.76 3.38 17.64
CA TYR A 142 -4.27 2.38 16.70
C TYR A 142 -4.98 3.02 15.51
N ASP A 143 -4.77 2.44 14.33
CA ASP A 143 -5.35 2.95 13.08
C ASP A 143 -6.51 2.10 12.54
N THR A 144 -6.60 0.83 12.97
CA THR A 144 -7.57 -0.14 12.44
C THR A 144 -8.42 -0.78 13.52
N LEU A 145 -9.57 -1.36 13.15
CA LEU A 145 -10.42 -2.12 14.06
C LEU A 145 -9.68 -3.28 14.76
N GLY A 146 -8.84 -4.01 14.01
CA GLY A 146 -8.00 -5.05 14.58
C GLY A 146 -6.96 -4.50 15.56
N GLY A 147 -6.37 -3.34 15.24
CA GLY A 147 -5.47 -2.61 16.12
C GLY A 147 -6.15 -2.22 17.44
N LEU A 148 -7.34 -1.61 17.37
CA LEU A 148 -8.16 -1.28 18.53
C LEU A 148 -8.42 -2.48 19.44
N ILE A 149 -8.78 -3.63 18.87
CA ILE A 149 -9.08 -4.83 19.65
C ILE A 149 -7.83 -5.35 20.35
N LEU A 150 -6.69 -5.37 19.66
CA LEU A 150 -5.41 -5.78 20.24
C LEU A 150 -4.95 -4.82 21.33
N ASP A 151 -5.11 -3.51 21.11
CA ASP A 151 -4.81 -2.47 22.08
C ASP A 151 -5.62 -2.64 23.37
N LYS A 152 -6.95 -2.83 23.25
CA LYS A 152 -7.81 -3.04 24.43
C LYS A 152 -7.57 -4.35 25.17
N LEU A 153 -7.20 -5.42 24.46
CA LEU A 153 -6.99 -6.73 25.08
C LEU A 153 -5.57 -6.92 25.62
N GLU A 154 -4.59 -6.16 25.12
CA GLU A 154 -3.16 -6.30 25.43
C GLU A 154 -2.58 -7.71 25.16
N HIS A 155 -3.30 -8.53 24.38
CA HIS A 155 -2.86 -9.85 23.91
C HIS A 155 -3.53 -10.22 22.58
N ILE A 156 -3.04 -11.29 21.94
CA ILE A 156 -3.68 -11.84 20.73
C ILE A 156 -5.00 -12.53 21.16
N PRO A 157 -6.16 -12.12 20.62
CA PRO A 157 -7.43 -12.70 21.02
C PRO A 157 -7.65 -14.10 20.48
N GLN A 158 -8.62 -14.80 21.07
CA GLN A 158 -9.20 -16.00 20.49
C GLN A 158 -10.48 -15.68 19.71
N GLU A 159 -10.85 -16.54 18.76
CA GLU A 159 -12.17 -16.47 18.13
C GLU A 159 -13.27 -16.52 19.19
N GLY A 160 -14.22 -15.59 19.08
CA GLY A 160 -15.34 -15.43 20.00
C GLY A 160 -15.08 -14.46 21.15
N GLU A 161 -13.86 -13.99 21.35
CA GLU A 161 -13.51 -12.98 22.34
C GLU A 161 -14.10 -11.62 21.99
N THR A 162 -14.46 -10.83 23.02
CA THR A 162 -15.21 -9.58 22.85
C THR A 162 -14.58 -8.43 23.60
N ILE A 163 -14.56 -7.27 22.96
CA ILE A 163 -14.35 -5.98 23.63
C ILE A 163 -15.61 -5.13 23.56
N THR A 164 -15.68 -4.14 24.44
CA THR A 164 -16.70 -3.10 24.40
C THR A 164 -16.04 -1.75 24.14
N HIS A 165 -16.64 -0.95 23.26
CA HIS A 165 -16.31 0.45 23.04
C HIS A 165 -17.60 1.26 23.06
N ASP A 166 -17.75 2.13 24.04
CA ASP A 166 -19.01 2.83 24.34
C ASP A 166 -20.21 1.87 24.38
N ASN A 167 -21.18 2.06 23.48
CA ASN A 167 -22.38 1.26 23.36
C ASN A 167 -22.25 0.15 22.31
N TRP A 168 -21.04 -0.20 21.89
CA TRP A 168 -20.77 -1.19 20.85
C TRP A 168 -19.96 -2.35 21.40
N MET A 169 -20.43 -3.58 21.16
CA MET A 169 -19.69 -4.81 21.39
C MET A 169 -19.03 -5.24 20.09
N MET A 170 -17.74 -5.57 20.13
CA MET A 170 -16.97 -6.06 19.00
C MET A 170 -16.46 -7.45 19.34
N LYS A 171 -16.90 -8.45 18.57
CA LYS A 171 -16.58 -9.86 18.76
C LYS A 171 -15.66 -10.34 17.64
N VAL A 172 -14.52 -10.91 17.99
CA VAL A 172 -13.61 -11.52 17.01
C VAL A 172 -14.26 -12.78 16.42
N LEU A 173 -14.38 -12.85 15.10
CA LEU A 173 -14.95 -14.01 14.41
C LEU A 173 -13.91 -14.90 13.76
N ASP A 174 -12.80 -14.30 13.29
CA ASP A 174 -11.78 -15.01 12.52
C ASP A 174 -10.43 -14.32 12.72
N LEU A 175 -9.36 -15.13 12.76
CA LEU A 175 -7.97 -14.69 12.77
C LEU A 175 -7.16 -15.45 11.73
N ASN A 176 -6.21 -14.75 11.10
CA ASN A 176 -5.15 -15.38 10.33
C ASN A 176 -3.80 -15.14 11.00
N GLY A 177 -3.30 -16.16 11.69
CA GLY A 177 -2.15 -16.02 12.58
C GLY A 177 -2.48 -15.06 13.72
N ASN A 178 -1.73 -13.97 13.84
CA ASN A 178 -1.97 -12.94 14.87
C ASN A 178 -2.85 -11.78 14.38
N ARG A 179 -3.31 -11.83 13.12
CA ARG A 179 -4.10 -10.75 12.52
C ARG A 179 -5.59 -11.08 12.59
N ILE A 180 -6.35 -10.21 13.24
CA ILE A 180 -7.82 -10.25 13.25
C ILE A 180 -8.32 -9.97 11.83
N THR A 181 -9.06 -10.89 11.23
CA THR A 181 -9.57 -10.78 9.84
C THR A 181 -11.03 -10.42 9.79
N LYS A 182 -11.85 -10.88 10.74
CA LYS A 182 -13.29 -10.55 10.80
C LYS A 182 -13.74 -10.27 12.22
N VAL A 183 -14.60 -9.26 12.33
CA VAL A 183 -15.20 -8.80 13.59
C VAL A 183 -16.70 -8.66 13.39
N GLN A 184 -17.48 -9.15 14.34
CA GLN A 184 -18.90 -8.84 14.44
C GLN A 184 -19.08 -7.66 15.39
N ILE A 185 -19.80 -6.64 14.97
CA ILE A 185 -20.13 -5.47 15.78
C ILE A 185 -21.63 -5.45 16.05
N THR A 186 -22.01 -5.26 17.32
CA THR A 186 -23.40 -5.13 17.75
C THR A 186 -23.57 -3.96 18.70
N LYS A 187 -24.72 -3.29 18.63
CA LYS A 187 -25.06 -2.24 19.60
C LYS A 187 -25.54 -2.91 20.90
N ASN A 188 -24.90 -2.59 22.01
CA ASN A 188 -25.39 -2.93 23.34
C ASN A 188 -26.72 -2.20 23.55
N SER A 189 -27.80 -2.97 23.74
CA SER A 189 -29.13 -2.47 24.10
C SER A 189 -29.20 -2.09 25.57
#